data_AF-A0ABD0TAD6-F1
#
_entry.id   AF-A0ABD0TAD6-F1
#
_cell.length_a   1.000
_cell.length_b   1.000
_cell.length_c   1.000
_cell.angle_alpha   90.00
_cell.angle_beta   90.00
_cell.angle_gamma   90.00
#
_symmetry.space_group_name_H-M   'P 1'
#
loop_
_entity.id
_entity.type
_entity.pdbx_description
1 polymer ?
#
loop_
_entity_poly.entity_id
_entity_poly.type
_entity_poly.pdbx_seq_one_letter_code
_entity_poly.pdbx_strand_id
1 'polypeptide(L)'
;MEKHYCVFVLYLFYSTISAKDESFIMKANTKENILNQEEGYSFPYPVYPEECTSLLNTIAQYASNFTFCSIKNAKPITLCRNCVENYSNLSKIYNELMTKVVNETTCGSLLISQDRFDVVLEYYDRITDIWNKGHCNDCFDFTNETANLSNNTIRFNKMAEDTMNCITSTYNLTNNTEEVCVRCMQSYISLDIFYKSLSKDSIGVDTICMDIVDSMNTTRSVWSKSLNCCKLRKTPEIIFLCCTGIISLLPLLFYVAVKYCGPIRDLPNVLKESRFKQSILRSVQGRIN
;
A
#
# COMPACT_ATOMS: atom_id res chain seq x y z
N MET A 1 19.82 3.86 38.24
CA MET A 1 19.09 3.44 37.02
C MET A 1 18.04 2.42 37.42
N GLU A 2 16.92 2.85 38.01
CA GLU A 2 16.01 1.93 38.72
C GLU A 2 14.53 2.37 38.70
N LYS A 3 14.09 3.07 37.63
CA LYS A 3 12.71 3.56 37.51
C LYS A 3 12.00 3.27 36.18
N HIS A 4 12.53 2.39 35.33
CA HIS A 4 11.91 2.06 34.03
C HIS A 4 11.31 0.65 33.93
N TYR A 5 11.39 -0.18 34.99
CA TYR A 5 10.85 -1.55 34.96
C TYR A 5 9.37 -1.69 35.37
N CYS A 6 8.76 -0.68 36.02
CA CYS A 6 7.36 -0.77 36.45
C CYS A 6 6.32 -0.50 35.35
N VAL A 7 6.69 0.12 34.22
CA VAL A 7 5.72 0.49 33.17
C VAL A 7 5.45 -0.69 32.21
N PHE A 8 6.37 -1.64 32.10
CA PHE A 8 6.23 -2.79 31.18
C PHE A 8 5.38 -3.94 31.74
N VAL A 9 5.23 -4.02 33.07
CA VAL A 9 4.47 -5.11 33.72
C VAL A 9 2.95 -4.84 33.68
N LEU A 10 2.52 -3.58 33.62
CA LEU A 10 1.09 -3.24 33.58
C LEU A 10 0.43 -3.44 32.20
N TYR A 11 1.22 -3.49 31.11
CA TYR A 11 0.68 -3.71 29.76
C TYR A 11 0.41 -5.20 29.46
N LEU A 12 1.03 -6.13 30.21
CA LEU A 12 0.84 -7.57 30.04
C LEU A 12 -0.31 -8.15 30.90
N PHE A 13 -0.80 -7.39 31.90
CA PHE A 13 -1.98 -7.77 32.67
C PHE A 13 -3.30 -7.33 32.02
N TYR A 14 -3.29 -6.37 31.10
CA TYR A 14 -4.49 -5.92 30.39
C TYR A 14 -4.85 -6.79 29.18
N SER A 15 -3.91 -7.58 28.65
CA SER A 15 -4.12 -8.45 27.48
C SER A 15 -4.45 -9.90 27.83
N THR A 16 -4.61 -10.24 29.11
CA THR A 16 -4.92 -11.61 29.58
C THR A 16 -6.30 -11.75 30.23
N ILE A 17 -7.14 -10.71 30.19
CA ILE A 17 -8.55 -10.75 30.65
C ILE A 17 -9.47 -10.40 29.47
N SER A 18 -9.63 -11.33 28.53
CA SER A 18 -10.86 -11.49 27.74
C SER A 18 -10.76 -12.79 26.94
N ALA A 19 -10.85 -13.91 27.65
CA ALA A 19 -11.12 -15.22 27.07
C ALA A 19 -11.81 -16.08 28.12
N LYS A 20 -12.89 -16.76 27.68
CA LYS A 20 -13.85 -17.63 28.41
C LYS A 20 -14.97 -16.87 29.11
N ASP A 21 -16.22 -17.27 29.05
CA ASP A 21 -16.95 -18.35 28.39
C ASP A 21 -18.43 -17.96 28.56
N GLU A 22 -19.31 -18.31 27.63
CA GLU A 22 -20.61 -18.91 27.98
C GLU A 22 -21.35 -19.40 26.73
N SER A 23 -21.28 -20.70 26.56
CA SER A 23 -22.20 -21.51 25.79
C SER A 23 -23.60 -21.41 26.39
N PHE A 24 -24.50 -20.69 25.72
CA PHE A 24 -25.91 -20.71 26.09
C PHE A 24 -26.59 -21.92 25.44
N ILE A 25 -26.54 -23.07 26.12
CA ILE A 25 -27.45 -24.19 25.90
C ILE A 25 -28.79 -23.82 26.52
N MET A 26 -29.76 -23.40 25.70
CA MET A 26 -31.14 -23.32 26.14
C MET A 26 -31.79 -24.71 26.02
N LYS A 27 -31.77 -25.45 27.13
CA LYS A 27 -32.69 -26.57 27.35
C LYS A 27 -34.09 -25.99 27.53
N ALA A 28 -34.94 -26.12 26.52
CA ALA A 28 -36.39 -26.01 26.68
C ALA A 28 -36.98 -27.43 26.62
N ASN A 29 -37.30 -27.98 27.78
CA ASN A 29 -38.07 -29.20 27.91
C ASN A 29 -39.56 -28.87 27.81
N THR A 30 -40.23 -29.59 26.91
CA THR A 30 -41.63 -30.08 27.00
C THR A 30 -42.77 -29.06 27.14
N LYS A 31 -43.37 -28.76 25.99
CA LYS A 31 -44.81 -28.96 25.79
C LYS A 31 -45.04 -29.59 24.42
N GLU A 32 -45.01 -30.92 24.38
CA GLU A 32 -45.63 -31.69 23.31
C GLU A 32 -47.12 -31.41 23.32
N ASN A 33 -47.61 -30.85 22.22
CA ASN A 33 -48.88 -31.16 21.57
C ASN A 33 -49.17 -30.04 20.57
N ILE A 34 -48.58 -30.14 19.38
CA ILE A 34 -49.11 -29.82 18.05
C ILE A 34 -48.05 -30.39 17.08
N LEU A 35 -48.09 -31.69 16.83
CA LEU A 35 -47.30 -32.31 15.77
C LEU A 35 -48.22 -33.33 15.11
N ASN A 36 -49.08 -32.78 14.24
CA ASN A 36 -49.83 -33.49 13.22
C ASN A 36 -50.36 -32.45 12.22
N GLN A 37 -49.44 -31.76 11.53
CA GLN A 37 -49.73 -31.21 10.22
C GLN A 37 -48.42 -31.04 9.46
N GLU A 38 -48.16 -31.96 8.54
CA GLU A 38 -47.19 -31.81 7.46
C GLU A 38 -47.69 -30.74 6.48
N GLU A 39 -47.67 -29.48 6.90
CA GLU A 39 -47.78 -28.35 5.98
C GLU A 39 -46.46 -27.59 6.02
N GLY A 40 -45.65 -27.82 5.00
CA GLY A 40 -44.45 -27.05 4.75
C GLY A 40 -44.84 -25.57 4.65
N TYR A 41 -44.46 -24.79 5.66
CA TYR A 41 -44.53 -23.33 5.62
C TYR A 41 -43.55 -22.82 4.55
N SER A 42 -44.01 -22.77 3.31
CA SER A 42 -43.46 -21.92 2.26
C SER A 42 -43.75 -20.48 2.67
N PHE A 43 -42.80 -19.81 3.31
CA PHE A 43 -42.84 -18.36 3.39
C PHE A 43 -42.91 -17.82 1.95
N PRO A 44 -43.90 -16.97 1.60
CA PRO A 44 -43.92 -16.35 0.29
C PRO A 44 -42.72 -15.42 0.21
N TYR A 45 -41.66 -15.88 -0.47
CA TYR A 45 -40.56 -15.01 -0.84
C TYR A 45 -41.15 -13.82 -1.62
N PRO A 46 -40.71 -12.57 -1.36
CA PRO A 46 -41.16 -11.44 -2.15
C PRO A 46 -40.85 -11.71 -3.61
N VAL A 47 -41.90 -11.85 -4.43
CA VAL A 47 -41.77 -12.05 -5.87
C VAL A 47 -41.53 -10.68 -6.47
N TYR A 48 -40.27 -10.38 -6.76
CA TYR A 48 -39.91 -9.16 -7.48
C TYR A 48 -40.42 -9.24 -8.93
N PRO A 49 -40.64 -8.08 -9.60
CA PRO A 49 -40.97 -8.08 -11.01
C PRO A 49 -39.93 -8.86 -11.83
N GLU A 50 -40.39 -9.58 -12.86
CA GLU A 50 -39.53 -10.41 -13.71
C GLU A 50 -38.38 -9.60 -14.32
N GLU A 51 -38.66 -8.36 -14.73
CA GLU A 51 -37.67 -7.43 -15.27
C GLU A 51 -36.56 -7.12 -14.26
N CYS A 52 -36.90 -6.82 -13.00
CA CYS A 52 -35.91 -6.56 -11.95
C CYS A 52 -35.11 -7.81 -11.60
N THR A 53 -35.77 -8.98 -11.59
CA THR A 53 -35.13 -10.27 -11.35
C THR A 53 -34.12 -10.61 -12.46
N SER A 54 -34.47 -10.30 -13.71
CA SER A 54 -33.58 -10.46 -14.87
C SER A 54 -32.33 -9.60 -14.73
N LEU A 55 -32.48 -8.31 -14.43
CA LEU A 55 -31.35 -7.39 -14.21
C LEU A 55 -30.45 -7.88 -13.07
N LEU A 56 -31.04 -8.34 -11.96
CA LEU A 56 -30.30 -8.90 -10.83
C LEU A 56 -29.47 -10.13 -11.21
N ASN A 57 -30.05 -11.05 -11.99
CA ASN A 57 -29.34 -12.24 -12.49
C ASN A 57 -28.17 -11.85 -13.39
N THR A 58 -28.35 -10.84 -14.25
CA THR A 58 -27.29 -10.31 -15.11
C THR A 58 -26.17 -9.63 -14.31
N ILE A 59 -26.50 -8.85 -13.27
CA ILE A 59 -25.50 -8.32 -12.32
C ILE A 59 -24.69 -9.45 -11.70
N ALA A 60 -25.36 -10.49 -11.17
CA ALA A 60 -24.70 -11.62 -10.54
C ALA A 60 -23.73 -12.32 -11.50
N GLN A 61 -24.13 -12.48 -12.76
CA GLN A 61 -23.29 -13.07 -13.81
C GLN A 61 -22.04 -12.21 -14.09
N TYR A 62 -22.20 -10.90 -14.34
CA TYR A 62 -21.06 -10.03 -14.62
C TYR A 62 -20.13 -9.86 -13.40
N ALA A 63 -20.69 -9.80 -12.19
CA ALA A 63 -19.91 -9.73 -10.95
C ALA A 63 -19.08 -11.00 -10.74
N SER A 64 -19.68 -12.18 -10.96
CA SER A 64 -18.98 -13.47 -10.92
C SER A 64 -17.86 -13.53 -11.96
N ASN A 65 -18.15 -13.16 -13.21
CA ASN A 65 -17.17 -13.16 -14.30
C ASN A 65 -16.02 -12.19 -14.06
N PHE A 66 -16.30 -10.99 -13.55
CA PHE A 66 -15.27 -10.03 -13.17
C PHE A 66 -14.40 -10.57 -12.02
N THR A 67 -15.02 -11.16 -11.00
CA THR A 67 -14.30 -11.76 -9.86
C THR A 67 -13.38 -12.90 -10.34
N PHE A 68 -13.88 -13.78 -11.19
CA PHE A 68 -13.06 -14.83 -11.79
C PHE A 68 -11.90 -14.25 -12.61
N CYS A 69 -12.17 -13.27 -13.47
CA CYS A 69 -11.17 -12.62 -14.30
C CYS A 69 -10.10 -11.92 -13.47
N SER A 70 -10.48 -11.14 -12.47
CA SER A 70 -9.57 -10.38 -11.61
C SER A 70 -8.61 -11.30 -10.85
N ILE A 71 -9.10 -12.41 -10.31
CA ILE A 71 -8.27 -13.39 -9.61
C ILE A 71 -7.29 -14.06 -10.57
N LYS A 72 -7.73 -14.44 -11.78
CA LYS A 72 -6.86 -15.06 -12.80
C LYS A 72 -5.75 -14.11 -13.29
N ASN A 73 -6.02 -12.81 -13.28
CA ASN A 73 -5.10 -11.78 -13.75
C ASN A 73 -4.43 -10.99 -12.60
N ALA A 74 -4.37 -11.57 -11.40
CA ALA A 74 -3.78 -10.93 -10.23
C ALA A 74 -2.24 -11.01 -10.21
N LYS A 75 -1.62 -11.98 -10.91
CA LYS A 75 -0.17 -12.15 -10.99
C LYS A 75 0.26 -12.84 -12.32
N PRO A 76 1.03 -12.17 -13.20
CA PRO A 76 1.29 -10.72 -13.19
C PRO A 76 -0.02 -9.93 -13.31
N ILE A 77 -0.04 -8.71 -12.79
CA ILE A 77 -1.26 -7.88 -12.78
C ILE A 77 -1.55 -7.45 -14.22
N THR A 78 -2.67 -7.96 -14.75
CA THR A 78 -3.20 -7.65 -16.08
C THR A 78 -4.73 -7.47 -16.05
N LEU A 79 -5.24 -7.12 -14.86
CA LEU A 79 -6.65 -7.03 -14.55
C LEU A 79 -7.34 -5.97 -15.38
N CYS A 80 -6.74 -4.78 -15.51
CA CYS A 80 -7.39 -3.67 -16.19
C CYS A 80 -7.62 -4.01 -17.66
N ARG A 81 -6.59 -4.51 -18.36
CA ARG A 81 -6.69 -4.91 -19.78
C ARG A 81 -7.65 -6.06 -20.00
N ASN A 82 -7.60 -7.11 -19.18
CA ASN A 82 -8.31 -8.36 -19.46
C ASN A 82 -9.75 -8.39 -18.91
N CYS A 83 -10.08 -7.56 -17.92
CA CYS A 83 -11.37 -7.59 -17.23
C CYS A 83 -12.27 -6.38 -17.51
N VAL A 84 -11.85 -5.47 -18.39
CA VAL A 84 -12.58 -4.23 -18.72
C VAL A 84 -14.00 -4.46 -19.23
N GLU A 85 -14.22 -5.51 -20.02
CA GLU A 85 -15.54 -5.82 -20.58
C GLU A 85 -16.55 -6.17 -19.47
N ASN A 86 -16.18 -7.09 -18.58
CA ASN A 86 -17.03 -7.50 -17.46
C ASN A 86 -17.30 -6.32 -16.52
N TYR A 87 -16.30 -5.48 -16.24
CA TYR A 87 -16.46 -4.29 -15.42
C TYR A 87 -17.41 -3.26 -16.07
N SER A 88 -17.19 -2.96 -17.36
CA SER A 88 -18.01 -1.98 -18.08
C SER A 88 -19.46 -2.42 -18.18
N ASN A 89 -19.70 -3.70 -18.48
CA ASN A 89 -21.04 -4.27 -18.55
C ASN A 89 -21.72 -4.30 -17.17
N LEU A 90 -20.98 -4.65 -16.11
CA LEU A 90 -21.48 -4.57 -14.73
C LEU A 90 -21.92 -3.15 -14.37
N SER A 91 -21.10 -2.14 -14.68
CA SER A 91 -21.45 -0.74 -14.41
C SER A 91 -22.69 -0.29 -15.17
N LYS A 92 -22.82 -0.69 -16.44
CA LYS A 92 -24.00 -0.39 -17.27
C LYS A 92 -25.27 -1.01 -16.70
N ILE A 93 -25.25 -2.32 -16.42
CA ILE A 93 -26.44 -3.04 -15.94
C ILE A 93 -26.84 -2.59 -14.53
N TYR A 94 -25.86 -2.21 -13.69
CA TYR A 94 -26.14 -1.66 -12.36
C TYR A 94 -26.85 -0.30 -12.47
N ASN A 95 -26.38 0.59 -13.34
CA ASN A 95 -27.04 1.87 -13.61
C ASN A 95 -28.44 1.67 -14.20
N GLU A 96 -28.63 0.68 -15.06
CA GLU A 96 -29.94 0.29 -15.58
C GLU A 96 -30.87 -0.17 -14.44
N LEU A 97 -30.41 -1.03 -13.53
CA LEU A 97 -31.19 -1.47 -12.37
C LEU A 97 -31.60 -0.30 -11.47
N MET A 98 -30.71 0.67 -11.26
CA MET A 98 -31.03 1.85 -10.45
C MET A 98 -32.08 2.78 -11.07
N THR A 99 -32.17 2.81 -12.41
CA THR A 99 -33.01 3.76 -13.16
C THR A 99 -34.27 3.13 -13.74
N LYS A 100 -34.33 1.81 -13.90
CA LYS A 100 -35.47 1.09 -14.46
C LYS A 100 -36.69 1.21 -13.56
N VAL A 101 -37.77 1.79 -14.10
CA VAL A 101 -39.07 1.93 -13.42
C VAL A 101 -39.99 0.77 -13.81
N VAL A 102 -40.53 0.07 -12.82
CA VAL A 102 -41.51 -1.00 -12.95
C VAL A 102 -42.62 -0.77 -11.92
N ASN A 103 -43.87 -0.73 -12.35
CA ASN A 103 -45.03 -0.48 -11.48
C ASN A 103 -44.85 0.75 -10.57
N GLU A 104 -44.50 1.90 -11.15
CA GLU A 104 -44.29 3.19 -10.46
C GLU A 104 -43.12 3.26 -9.46
N THR A 105 -42.36 2.17 -9.29
CA THR A 105 -41.17 2.09 -8.42
C THR A 105 -39.93 1.72 -9.21
N THR A 106 -38.72 2.05 -8.74
CA THR A 106 -37.49 1.62 -9.42
C THR A 106 -37.05 0.24 -8.95
N CYS A 107 -36.46 -0.57 -9.83
CA CYS A 107 -35.87 -1.84 -9.43
C CYS A 107 -34.80 -1.64 -8.34
N GLY A 108 -34.01 -0.56 -8.42
CA GLY A 108 -33.08 -0.16 -7.37
C GLY A 108 -33.78 0.02 -6.03
N SER A 109 -34.91 0.74 -5.97
CA SER A 109 -35.65 0.91 -4.71
C SER A 109 -36.22 -0.40 -4.17
N LEU A 110 -36.50 -1.40 -5.02
CA LEU A 110 -37.05 -2.70 -4.62
C LEU A 110 -35.98 -3.73 -4.21
N LEU A 111 -34.77 -3.61 -4.72
CA LEU A 111 -33.71 -4.63 -4.58
C LEU A 111 -32.49 -4.15 -3.80
N ILE A 112 -32.27 -2.84 -3.74
CA ILE A 112 -31.11 -2.23 -3.09
C ILE A 112 -31.58 -1.46 -1.85
N SER A 113 -30.82 -1.58 -0.78
CA SER A 113 -31.07 -0.94 0.53
C SER A 113 -32.40 -1.30 1.20
N GLN A 114 -32.99 -2.45 0.85
CA GLN A 114 -34.17 -3.00 1.54
C GLN A 114 -33.83 -3.71 2.85
N ASP A 115 -32.60 -4.21 2.95
CA ASP A 115 -32.08 -4.85 4.15
C ASP A 115 -30.76 -4.20 4.59
N ARG A 116 -30.32 -4.51 5.81
CA ARG A 116 -29.10 -3.94 6.38
C ARG A 116 -27.81 -4.50 5.78
N PHE A 117 -27.90 -5.57 5.00
CA PHE A 117 -26.75 -6.25 4.44
C PHE A 117 -26.43 -5.73 3.03
N ASP A 118 -27.47 -5.37 2.26
CA ASP A 118 -27.42 -4.78 0.91
C ASP A 118 -26.34 -5.41 0.03
N VAL A 119 -26.46 -6.74 -0.15
CA VAL A 119 -25.44 -7.58 -0.78
C VAL A 119 -25.08 -7.08 -2.18
N VAL A 120 -26.09 -6.65 -2.95
CA VAL A 120 -25.89 -6.19 -4.33
C VAL A 120 -25.00 -4.94 -4.36
N LEU A 121 -25.28 -3.97 -3.49
CA LEU A 121 -24.49 -2.75 -3.36
C LEU A 121 -23.07 -3.06 -2.87
N GLU A 122 -22.91 -3.88 -1.82
CA GLU A 122 -21.58 -4.22 -1.29
C GLU A 122 -20.71 -4.89 -2.35
N TYR A 123 -21.23 -5.84 -3.13
CA TYR A 123 -20.46 -6.48 -4.21
C TYR A 123 -20.11 -5.48 -5.32
N TYR A 124 -21.05 -4.63 -5.72
CA TYR A 124 -20.80 -3.62 -6.74
C TYR A 124 -19.71 -2.64 -6.30
N ASP A 125 -19.79 -2.15 -5.06
CA ASP A 125 -18.81 -1.22 -4.48
C ASP A 125 -17.43 -1.87 -4.36
N ARG A 126 -17.35 -3.15 -3.95
CA ARG A 126 -16.09 -3.89 -3.89
C ARG A 126 -15.43 -4.05 -5.26
N ILE A 127 -16.21 -4.35 -6.30
CA ILE A 127 -15.70 -4.47 -7.67
C ILE A 127 -15.21 -3.10 -8.18
N THR A 128 -15.99 -2.06 -7.93
CA THR A 128 -15.65 -0.67 -8.27
C THR A 128 -14.39 -0.20 -7.55
N ASP A 129 -14.23 -0.56 -6.28
CA ASP A 129 -13.02 -0.30 -5.49
C ASP A 129 -11.79 -0.97 -6.07
N ILE A 130 -11.89 -2.23 -6.50
CA ILE A 130 -10.77 -2.95 -7.12
C ILE A 130 -10.35 -2.25 -8.41
N TRP A 131 -11.32 -1.87 -9.24
CA TRP A 131 -11.09 -1.15 -10.49
C TRP A 131 -10.40 0.21 -10.25
N ASN A 132 -10.91 0.98 -9.29
CA ASN A 132 -10.40 2.31 -8.96
C ASN A 132 -9.02 2.26 -8.29
N LYS A 133 -8.78 1.32 -7.36
CA LYS A 133 -7.46 1.09 -6.76
C LYS A 133 -6.41 0.69 -7.80
N GLY A 134 -6.83 -0.02 -8.84
CA GLY A 134 -5.98 -0.36 -9.97
C GLY A 134 -5.70 0.81 -10.92
N HIS A 135 -6.32 1.99 -10.70
CA HIS A 135 -6.28 3.11 -11.64
C HIS A 135 -6.61 2.67 -13.07
N CYS A 136 -7.54 1.72 -13.21
CA CYS A 136 -7.79 1.06 -14.49
C CYS A 136 -8.37 2.02 -15.53
N ASN A 137 -9.04 3.10 -15.13
CA ASN A 137 -9.50 4.13 -16.06
C ASN A 137 -8.35 4.80 -16.81
N ASP A 138 -7.17 4.96 -16.18
CA ASP A 138 -6.00 5.59 -16.80
C ASP A 138 -5.36 4.70 -17.89
N CYS A 139 -5.74 3.42 -17.96
CA CYS A 139 -5.33 2.51 -19.03
C CYS A 139 -6.06 2.77 -20.35
N PHE A 140 -7.23 3.43 -20.33
CA PHE A 140 -8.16 3.51 -21.46
C PHE A 140 -8.58 4.94 -21.80
N ASP A 141 -8.88 5.16 -23.07
CA ASP A 141 -9.65 6.30 -23.55
C ASP A 141 -11.11 5.83 -23.77
N PHE A 142 -12.04 6.38 -23.00
CA PHE A 142 -13.46 6.03 -23.12
C PHE A 142 -14.12 6.91 -24.18
N THR A 143 -14.40 6.33 -25.35
CA THR A 143 -15.14 6.99 -26.44
C THR A 143 -16.45 6.25 -26.69
N ASN A 144 -17.60 6.94 -26.62
CA ASN A 144 -18.92 6.33 -26.82
C ASN A 144 -19.14 5.05 -26.00
N GLU A 145 -18.74 5.08 -24.72
CA GLU A 145 -18.84 3.93 -23.79
C GLU A 145 -18.08 2.66 -24.21
N THR A 146 -17.17 2.77 -25.18
CA THR A 146 -16.21 1.72 -25.54
C THR A 146 -14.86 2.06 -24.93
N ALA A 147 -14.29 1.10 -24.21
CA ALA A 147 -12.98 1.24 -23.59
C ALA A 147 -11.90 0.82 -24.59
N ASN A 148 -11.22 1.82 -25.18
CA ASN A 148 -10.07 1.59 -26.05
C ASN A 148 -8.79 1.85 -25.27
N LEU A 149 -7.74 1.03 -25.46
CA LEU A 149 -6.46 1.28 -24.78
C LEU A 149 -5.92 2.66 -25.14
N SER A 150 -5.48 3.41 -24.14
CA SER A 150 -4.92 4.75 -24.38
C SER A 150 -3.63 4.64 -25.19
N ASN A 151 -3.32 5.67 -25.98
CA ASN A 151 -2.11 5.69 -26.80
C ASN A 151 -0.84 5.51 -25.95
N ASN A 152 -0.85 6.04 -24.72
CA ASN A 152 0.23 5.86 -23.75
C ASN A 152 0.39 4.40 -23.31
N THR A 153 -0.72 3.72 -23.01
CA THR A 153 -0.72 2.30 -22.63
C THR A 153 -0.23 1.42 -23.79
N ILE A 154 -0.70 1.68 -25.02
CA ILE A 154 -0.25 0.95 -26.22
C ILE A 154 1.26 1.11 -26.41
N ARG A 155 1.74 2.36 -26.33
CA ARG A 155 3.17 2.68 -26.48
C ARG A 155 4.01 2.02 -25.39
N PHE A 156 3.56 2.07 -24.13
CA PHE A 156 4.26 1.42 -23.01
C PHE A 156 4.37 -0.08 -23.25
N ASN A 157 3.24 -0.74 -23.55
CA ASN A 157 3.18 -2.19 -23.74
C ASN A 157 4.13 -2.65 -24.85
N LYS A 158 4.18 -1.90 -25.97
CA LYS A 158 5.12 -2.19 -27.06
C LYS A 158 6.58 -2.06 -26.61
N MET A 159 6.94 -0.97 -25.93
CA MET A 159 8.31 -0.78 -25.44
C MET A 159 8.73 -1.84 -24.41
N ALA A 160 7.79 -2.26 -23.55
CA ALA A 160 8.00 -3.33 -22.58
C ALA A 160 8.21 -4.68 -23.27
N GLU A 161 7.36 -5.00 -24.25
CA GLU A 161 7.47 -6.20 -25.08
C GLU A 161 8.80 -6.23 -25.85
N ASP A 162 9.16 -5.15 -26.54
CA ASP A 162 10.44 -5.03 -27.28
C ASP A 162 11.65 -5.21 -26.34
N THR A 163 11.59 -4.66 -25.12
CA THR A 163 12.65 -4.80 -24.11
C THR A 163 12.77 -6.24 -23.62
N MET A 164 11.66 -6.88 -23.28
CA MET A 164 11.65 -8.27 -22.82
C MET A 164 12.04 -9.25 -23.93
N ASN A 165 11.68 -8.95 -25.18
CA ASN A 165 12.10 -9.71 -26.35
C ASN A 165 13.61 -9.57 -26.57
N CYS A 166 14.19 -8.37 -26.44
CA CYS A 166 15.64 -8.19 -26.47
C CYS A 166 16.34 -9.03 -25.39
N ILE A 167 15.83 -8.97 -24.16
CA ILE A 167 16.40 -9.70 -23.02
C ILE A 167 16.37 -11.20 -23.28
N THR A 168 15.21 -11.74 -23.65
CA THR A 168 14.99 -13.18 -23.83
C THR A 168 15.78 -13.71 -25.02
N SER A 169 15.74 -13.01 -26.17
CA SER A 169 16.48 -13.42 -27.36
C SER A 169 18.00 -13.39 -27.14
N THR A 170 18.53 -12.34 -26.52
CA THR A 170 19.97 -12.22 -26.25
C THR A 170 20.43 -13.26 -25.24
N TYR A 171 19.64 -13.49 -24.18
CA TYR A 171 19.96 -14.49 -23.18
C TYR A 171 20.01 -15.90 -23.79
N ASN A 172 19.02 -16.27 -24.61
CA ASN A 172 18.98 -17.58 -25.27
C ASN A 172 20.15 -17.80 -26.25
N LEU A 173 20.65 -16.74 -26.89
CA LEU A 173 21.76 -16.84 -27.84
C LEU A 173 23.14 -16.92 -27.16
N THR A 174 23.32 -16.23 -26.05
CA THR A 174 24.66 -15.99 -25.46
C THR A 174 24.87 -16.74 -24.15
N ASN A 175 23.78 -17.05 -23.43
CA ASN A 175 23.79 -17.48 -22.03
C ASN A 175 24.64 -16.58 -21.12
N ASN A 176 24.85 -15.33 -21.51
CA ASN A 176 25.70 -14.38 -20.80
C ASN A 176 24.90 -13.14 -20.39
N THR A 177 24.72 -12.99 -19.07
CA THR A 177 23.96 -11.86 -18.50
C THR A 177 24.61 -10.51 -18.79
N GLU A 178 25.94 -10.42 -18.80
CA GLU A 178 26.63 -9.15 -19.08
C GLU A 178 26.38 -8.67 -20.51
N GLU A 179 26.33 -9.60 -21.46
CA GLU A 179 26.02 -9.27 -22.85
C GLU A 179 24.57 -8.81 -23.04
N VAL A 180 23.63 -9.42 -22.31
CA VAL A 180 22.23 -8.95 -22.25
C VAL A 180 22.17 -7.52 -21.72
N CYS A 181 22.90 -7.23 -20.63
CA CYS A 181 22.93 -5.89 -20.04
C CYS A 181 23.44 -4.85 -21.03
N VAL A 182 24.47 -5.16 -21.81
CA VAL A 182 25.05 -4.23 -22.80
C VAL A 182 24.11 -4.05 -24.00
N ARG A 183 23.62 -5.14 -24.58
CA ARG A 183 22.81 -5.09 -25.81
C ARG A 183 21.42 -4.48 -25.59
N CYS A 184 20.79 -4.78 -24.46
CA CYS A 184 19.42 -4.34 -24.18
C CYS A 184 19.34 -3.08 -23.29
N MET A 185 20.48 -2.48 -22.94
CA MET A 185 20.56 -1.29 -22.08
C MET A 185 19.70 -0.14 -22.62
N GLN A 186 19.81 0.13 -23.92
CA GLN A 186 19.13 1.27 -24.52
C GLN A 186 17.61 1.09 -24.53
N SER A 187 17.11 -0.12 -24.81
CA SER A 187 15.68 -0.44 -24.75
C SER A 187 15.14 -0.27 -23.33
N TYR A 188 15.86 -0.80 -22.33
CA TYR A 188 15.49 -0.66 -20.92
C TYR A 188 15.48 0.80 -20.46
N ILE A 189 16.52 1.58 -20.78
CA ILE A 189 16.58 3.01 -20.42
C ILE A 189 15.45 3.80 -21.07
N SER A 190 15.17 3.54 -22.36
CA SER A 190 14.10 4.23 -23.08
C SER A 190 12.73 3.91 -22.46
N LEU A 191 12.50 2.65 -22.08
CA LEU A 191 11.30 2.22 -21.35
C LEU A 191 11.19 2.91 -19.99
N ASP A 192 12.27 2.96 -19.20
CA ASP A 192 12.26 3.61 -17.88
C ASP A 192 12.01 5.12 -17.95
N ILE A 193 12.59 5.79 -18.95
CA ILE A 193 12.33 7.22 -19.22
C ILE A 193 10.86 7.42 -19.60
N PHE A 194 10.32 6.58 -20.48
CA PHE A 194 8.92 6.70 -20.88
C PHE A 194 7.98 6.45 -19.69
N TYR A 195 8.21 5.41 -18.89
CA TYR A 195 7.47 5.14 -17.67
C TYR A 195 7.48 6.34 -16.71
N LYS A 196 8.66 6.95 -16.48
CA LYS A 196 8.78 8.16 -15.65
C LYS A 196 7.99 9.35 -16.22
N SER A 197 7.90 9.47 -17.54
CA SER A 197 7.11 10.52 -18.19
C SER A 197 5.60 10.33 -18.06
N LEU A 198 5.12 9.12 -17.73
CA LEU A 198 3.71 8.85 -17.49
C LEU A 198 3.23 9.35 -16.12
N SER A 199 4.14 9.49 -15.15
CA SER A 199 3.79 10.04 -13.84
C SER A 199 3.69 11.55 -13.92
N LYS A 200 2.58 12.11 -13.42
CA LYS A 200 2.38 13.56 -13.31
C LYS A 200 3.17 14.18 -12.14
N ASP A 201 3.67 13.35 -11.22
CA ASP A 201 4.39 13.77 -10.03
C ASP A 201 5.87 13.39 -10.06
N SER A 202 6.72 14.32 -9.62
CA SER A 202 8.16 14.11 -9.43
C SER A 202 8.51 13.02 -8.40
N ILE A 203 7.53 12.63 -7.56
CA ILE A 203 7.64 11.64 -6.48
C ILE A 203 7.11 10.26 -6.94
N GLY A 204 6.37 10.19 -8.05
CA GLY A 204 5.88 8.93 -8.63
C GLY A 204 4.63 8.34 -7.98
N VAL A 205 3.81 9.16 -7.31
CA VAL A 205 2.66 8.70 -6.49
C VAL A 205 1.31 8.83 -7.23
N ASP A 206 1.26 9.53 -8.37
CA ASP A 206 0.02 9.76 -9.11
C ASP A 206 -0.25 8.77 -10.27
N THR A 207 -1.51 8.29 -10.29
CA THR A 207 -2.37 7.74 -11.36
C THR A 207 -1.69 7.10 -12.57
N ILE A 208 -0.94 6.02 -12.35
CA ILE A 208 -0.55 5.11 -13.43
C ILE A 208 -1.36 3.83 -13.26
N CYS A 209 -1.93 3.35 -14.36
CA CYS A 209 -2.63 2.08 -14.40
C CYS A 209 -1.77 0.94 -13.85
N MET A 210 -2.36 0.11 -12.97
CA MET A 210 -1.62 -0.91 -12.23
C MET A 210 -0.98 -1.97 -13.13
N ASP A 211 -1.59 -2.27 -14.29
CA ASP A 211 -1.00 -3.16 -15.31
C ASP A 211 0.38 -2.64 -15.79
N ILE A 212 0.52 -1.33 -15.99
CA ILE A 212 1.77 -0.67 -16.39
C ILE A 212 2.78 -0.72 -15.23
N VAL A 213 2.33 -0.42 -14.00
CA VAL A 213 3.17 -0.43 -12.80
C VAL A 213 3.77 -1.80 -12.56
N ASP A 214 2.94 -2.86 -12.61
CA ASP A 214 3.39 -4.23 -12.38
C ASP A 214 4.33 -4.72 -13.49
N SER A 215 4.02 -4.40 -14.76
CA SER A 215 4.89 -4.71 -15.89
C SER A 215 6.26 -4.04 -15.77
N MET A 216 6.31 -2.76 -15.38
CA MET A 216 7.57 -2.06 -15.14
C MET A 216 8.34 -2.63 -13.94
N ASN A 217 7.65 -2.93 -12.84
CA ASN A 217 8.26 -3.53 -11.65
C ASN A 217 8.83 -4.93 -11.94
N THR A 218 8.12 -5.74 -12.71
CA THR A 218 8.58 -7.04 -13.20
C THR A 218 9.82 -6.88 -14.06
N THR A 219 9.80 -5.95 -15.02
CA THR A 219 10.96 -5.66 -15.90
C THR A 219 12.17 -5.19 -15.10
N ARG A 220 11.98 -4.29 -14.13
CA ARG A 220 13.04 -3.83 -13.21
C ARG A 220 13.58 -4.97 -12.35
N SER A 221 12.73 -5.87 -11.88
CA SER A 221 13.14 -7.04 -11.10
C SER A 221 14.00 -7.98 -11.95
N VAL A 222 13.59 -8.28 -13.19
CA VAL A 222 14.39 -9.08 -14.13
C VAL A 222 15.74 -8.40 -14.41
N TRP A 223 15.73 -7.10 -14.73
CA TRP A 223 16.93 -6.33 -15.04
C TRP A 223 17.94 -6.27 -13.89
N SER A 224 17.45 -5.97 -12.68
CA SER A 224 18.30 -5.71 -11.52
C SER A 224 18.64 -6.96 -10.71
N LYS A 225 17.67 -7.85 -10.44
CA LYS A 225 17.86 -9.01 -9.56
C LYS A 225 18.23 -10.25 -10.34
N SER A 226 17.52 -10.56 -11.43
CA SER A 226 17.77 -11.79 -12.19
C SER A 226 19.03 -11.67 -13.04
N LEU A 227 19.23 -10.54 -13.73
CA LEU A 227 20.37 -10.32 -14.63
C LEU A 227 21.53 -9.55 -13.97
N ASN A 228 21.33 -8.94 -12.80
CA ASN A 228 22.36 -8.15 -12.11
C ASN A 228 22.96 -6.99 -12.95
N CYS A 229 22.17 -6.40 -13.86
CA CYS A 229 22.64 -5.32 -14.73
C CYS A 229 22.90 -4.00 -14.00
N CYS A 230 22.33 -3.81 -12.80
CA CYS A 230 22.54 -2.61 -11.99
C CYS A 230 23.88 -2.68 -11.23
N LYS A 231 24.97 -2.20 -11.86
CA LYS A 231 26.30 -2.12 -11.22
C LYS A 231 26.50 -0.92 -10.29
N LEU A 232 25.57 0.06 -10.27
CA LEU A 232 25.71 1.34 -9.55
C LEU A 232 25.95 1.20 -8.03
N ARG A 233 25.49 0.13 -7.38
CA ARG A 233 25.66 -0.07 -5.92
C ARG A 233 26.97 -0.72 -5.51
N LYS A 234 27.93 -0.82 -6.45
CA LYS A 234 29.27 -1.40 -6.19
C LYS A 234 30.39 -0.36 -6.20
N THR A 235 30.09 0.93 -6.42
CA THR A 235 31.13 1.95 -6.21
C THR A 235 31.37 2.06 -4.72
N PRO A 236 32.61 1.80 -4.25
CA PRO A 236 32.89 1.88 -2.84
C PRO A 236 32.69 3.32 -2.38
N GLU A 237 31.77 3.53 -1.43
CA GLU A 237 31.46 4.83 -0.82
C GLU A 237 32.60 5.29 0.11
N ILE A 238 33.85 4.91 -0.19
CA ILE A 238 35.05 5.23 0.58
C ILE A 238 35.19 6.74 0.76
N ILE A 239 34.93 7.51 -0.29
CA ILE A 239 35.02 8.99 -0.22
C ILE A 239 33.99 9.53 0.79
N PHE A 240 32.75 9.04 0.75
CA PHE A 240 31.71 9.45 1.68
C PHE A 240 32.03 9.05 3.14
N LEU A 241 32.52 7.83 3.34
CA LEU A 241 32.94 7.32 4.65
C LEU A 241 34.13 8.13 5.22
N CYS A 242 35.14 8.42 4.39
CA CYS A 242 36.28 9.25 4.78
C CYS A 242 35.85 10.68 5.16
N CYS A 243 35.00 11.33 4.36
CA CYS A 243 34.48 12.66 4.65
C CYS A 243 33.68 12.68 5.96
N THR A 244 32.82 11.69 6.17
CA THR A 244 32.02 11.55 7.40
C THR A 244 32.93 11.33 8.61
N GLY A 245 33.97 10.51 8.47
CA GLY A 245 34.97 10.28 9.52
C GLY A 245 35.73 11.55 9.91
N ILE A 246 36.20 12.32 8.93
CA ILE A 246 36.90 13.59 9.18
C ILE A 246 35.97 14.59 9.89
N ILE A 247 34.75 14.77 9.38
CA ILE A 247 33.77 15.69 9.97
C ILE A 247 33.42 15.29 11.41
N SER A 248 33.29 13.99 11.68
CA SER A 248 33.00 13.47 13.03
C SER A 248 34.18 13.66 13.99
N LEU A 249 35.42 13.71 13.49
CA LEU A 249 36.62 13.91 14.29
C LEU A 249 36.92 15.39 14.58
N LEU A 250 36.43 16.32 13.75
CA LEU A 250 36.64 17.76 13.92
C LEU A 250 36.19 18.30 15.30
N PRO A 251 35.01 17.94 15.85
CA PRO A 251 34.62 18.35 17.20
C PRO A 251 35.58 17.86 18.29
N LEU A 252 36.04 16.61 18.20
CA LEU A 252 37.01 16.04 19.14
C LEU A 252 38.33 16.82 19.09
N LEU A 253 38.84 17.08 17.88
CA LEU A 253 40.05 17.87 17.70
C LEU A 253 39.88 19.30 18.19
N PHE A 254 38.71 19.91 17.98
CA PHE A 254 38.39 21.24 18.50
C PHE A 254 38.45 21.28 20.04
N TYR A 255 37.83 20.32 20.73
CA TYR A 255 37.88 20.27 22.20
C TYR A 255 39.30 20.00 22.73
N VAL A 256 40.07 19.14 22.05
CA VAL A 256 41.49 18.89 22.38
C VAL A 256 42.31 20.18 22.18
N ALA A 257 42.12 20.88 21.07
CA ALA A 257 42.81 22.13 20.78
C ALA A 257 42.44 23.23 21.78
N VAL A 258 41.18 23.36 22.19
CA VAL A 258 40.78 24.31 23.24
C VAL A 258 41.45 23.97 24.57
N LYS A 259 41.57 22.68 24.92
CA LYS A 259 42.20 22.24 26.17
C LYS A 259 43.71 22.51 26.23
N TYR A 260 44.43 22.29 25.12
CA TYR A 260 45.90 22.36 25.10
C TYR A 260 46.47 23.64 24.46
N CYS A 261 45.76 24.24 23.52
CA CYS A 261 46.16 25.46 22.79
C CYS A 261 45.29 26.67 23.12
N GLY A 262 44.25 26.52 23.95
CA GLY A 262 43.57 27.68 24.52
C GLY A 262 44.59 28.51 25.29
N PRO A 263 44.58 29.86 25.17
CA PRO A 263 45.43 30.67 26.02
C PRO A 263 45.13 30.24 27.45
N ILE A 264 46.19 29.92 28.21
CA ILE A 264 46.14 30.08 29.66
C ILE A 264 45.78 31.55 29.82
N ARG A 265 44.48 31.84 29.85
CA ARG A 265 44.00 33.06 30.47
C ARG A 265 44.51 32.86 31.87
N ASP A 266 45.63 33.49 32.17
CA ASP A 266 45.88 33.99 33.52
C ASP A 266 44.52 34.46 33.98
N LEU A 267 43.91 33.66 34.86
CA LEU A 267 42.67 34.04 35.50
C LEU A 267 43.01 35.45 36.00
N PRO A 268 42.38 36.54 35.50
CA PRO A 268 42.66 37.82 36.09
C PRO A 268 42.42 37.60 37.58
N ASN A 269 43.43 37.91 38.40
CA ASN A 269 43.49 37.62 39.83
C ASN A 269 42.31 38.24 40.64
N VAL A 270 41.25 38.68 39.96
CA VAL A 270 39.99 39.26 40.42
C VAL A 270 39.08 38.22 41.08
N LEU A 271 39.26 36.91 40.86
CA LEU A 271 38.64 35.88 41.72
C LEU A 271 39.60 35.32 42.79
N LYS A 272 40.70 36.02 43.07
CA LYS A 272 41.52 35.80 44.27
C LYS A 272 41.01 36.64 45.44
N GLU A 273 39.69 36.91 45.50
CA GLU A 273 39.08 37.61 46.62
C GLU A 273 38.67 36.62 47.72
N SER A 274 39.65 36.38 48.60
CA SER A 274 39.57 36.53 50.07
C SER A 274 38.49 35.83 50.92
N ARG A 275 37.55 35.03 50.40
CA ARG A 275 36.55 34.38 51.29
C ARG A 275 37.16 33.43 52.34
N PHE A 276 38.27 32.76 52.02
CA PHE A 276 38.95 31.85 52.95
C PHE A 276 39.79 32.60 54.01
N LYS A 277 40.37 33.76 53.66
CA LYS A 277 41.07 34.61 54.64
C LYS A 277 40.09 35.23 55.63
N GLN A 278 38.89 35.59 55.18
CA GLN A 278 37.88 36.22 56.01
C GLN A 278 37.22 35.23 56.99
N SER A 279 37.13 33.93 56.66
CA SER A 279 36.66 32.90 57.61
C SER A 279 37.70 32.57 58.68
N ILE A 280 38.99 32.54 58.34
CA ILE A 280 40.08 32.32 59.31
C ILE A 280 40.21 33.51 60.26
N LEU A 281 40.15 34.75 59.77
CA LEU A 281 40.20 35.91 60.66
C LEU A 281 38.99 35.98 61.61
N ARG A 282 37.80 35.57 61.16
CA ARG A 282 36.63 35.45 62.05
C ARG A 282 36.76 34.31 63.06
N SER A 283 37.40 33.18 62.73
CA SER A 283 37.58 32.08 63.67
C SER A 283 38.68 32.33 64.71
N VAL A 284 39.69 33.14 64.35
CA VAL A 284 40.76 33.55 65.28
C VAL A 284 40.28 34.66 66.23
N GLN A 285 39.47 35.61 65.74
CA GLN A 285 38.90 36.67 66.60
C GLN A 285 37.83 36.15 67.57
N GLY A 286 37.14 35.04 67.26
CA GLY A 286 36.17 34.39 68.16
C GLY A 286 36.77 33.47 69.22
N ARG A 287 38.10 33.40 69.33
CA ARG A 287 38.81 32.55 70.32
C ARG A 287 39.64 33.37 71.32
N ILE A 288 39.60 34.69 71.24
CA ILE A 288 40.19 35.63 72.21
C ILE A 288 39.13 36.70 72.49
N ASN A 289 38.36 36.49 73.56
CA ASN A 289 37.26 37.26 74.17
C ASN A 289 35.90 36.58 74.09
#